data_AF-A0A401U095-F1
#
_entry.id   AF-A0A401U095-F1
#
_cell.length_a   1.000
_cell.length_b   1.000
_cell.length_c   1.000
_cell.angle_alpha   90.00
_cell.angle_beta   90.00
_cell.angle_gamma   90.00
#
_symmetry.space_group_name_H-M   'P 1'
#
loop_
_entity.id
_entity.type
_entity.pdbx_description
1 polymer ?
#
loop_
_entity_poly.entity_id
_entity_poly.type
_entity_poly.pdbx_seq_one_letter_code
_entity_poly.pdbx_strand_id
1 'polypeptide(L)' 'MGGGALAQCYSQLGNVCPDMDSPQQLISCFRVTQQLLEERMLSAGHDVSDGGLLTCLLEMAIAGNCGMELDISDSNASGE' A
#
# COMPACT_ATOMS: atom_id res chain seq x y z
N MET A 1 7.27 -7.64 7.78
CA MET A 1 6.66 -7.04 8.99
C MET A 1 7.71 -6.52 9.98
N GLY A 2 9.00 -6.86 9.83
CA GLY A 2 10.03 -6.28 10.70
C GLY A 2 10.11 -4.76 10.52
N GLY A 3 10.38 -4.05 11.62
CA GLY A 3 10.45 -2.58 11.65
C GLY A 3 9.13 -1.85 11.43
N GLY A 4 8.01 -2.56 11.21
CA GLY A 4 6.73 -1.94 10.90
C GLY A 4 5.87 -1.65 12.14
N ALA A 5 4.89 -0.75 11.99
CA ALA A 5 3.96 -0.35 13.04
C ALA A 5 3.24 -1.53 13.71
N LEU A 6 2.87 -2.57 12.95
CA LEU A 6 2.24 -3.77 13.52
C LEU A 6 3.17 -4.48 14.51
N ALA A 7 4.45 -4.70 14.18
CA ALA A 7 5.40 -5.32 15.10
C ALA A 7 5.59 -4.45 16.36
N GLN A 8 5.67 -3.14 16.19
CA GLN A 8 5.80 -2.18 17.30
C GLN A 8 4.62 -2.25 18.28
N CYS A 9 3.37 -2.36 17.78
CA CYS A 9 2.18 -2.53 18.63
C CYS A 9 2.24 -3.79 19.52
N TYR A 10 2.98 -4.82 19.09
CA TYR A 10 3.19 -6.05 19.85
C TYR A 10 4.52 -6.06 20.63
N SER A 11 5.16 -4.90 20.81
CA SER A 11 6.48 -4.78 21.45
C SER A 11 7.55 -5.68 20.80
N GLN A 12 7.44 -5.91 19.50
CA GLN A 12 8.37 -6.70 18.70
C GLN A 12 9.09 -5.79 17.70
N LEU A 13 10.31 -6.18 17.34
CA LEU A 13 11.01 -5.58 16.20
C LEU A 13 10.70 -6.33 14.89
N GLY A 14 10.51 -7.66 14.97
CA GLY A 14 10.40 -8.55 13.81
C GLY A 14 11.76 -8.85 13.15
N ASN A 15 11.73 -9.60 12.05
CA ASN A 15 12.96 -10.18 11.45
C ASN A 15 13.42 -9.50 10.16
N VAL A 16 12.49 -9.22 9.24
CA VAL A 16 12.79 -8.71 7.89
C VAL A 16 11.97 -7.45 7.63
N CYS A 17 12.68 -6.36 7.36
CA CYS A 17 12.13 -5.05 7.00
C CYS A 17 11.91 -4.97 5.48
N PRO A 18 10.88 -4.25 4.99
CA PRO A 18 10.78 -3.88 3.59
C PRO A 18 12.00 -3.07 3.15
N ASP A 19 12.44 -3.25 1.90
CA ASP A 19 13.52 -2.50 1.26
C ASP A 19 13.19 -2.25 -0.22
N MET A 20 13.94 -1.36 -0.86
CA MET A 20 13.79 -1.04 -2.28
C MET A 20 14.54 -2.03 -3.17
N ASP A 21 13.96 -3.22 -3.34
CA ASP A 21 14.58 -4.30 -4.12
C ASP A 21 14.74 -3.97 -5.62
N SER A 22 13.81 -3.18 -6.18
CA SER A 22 13.83 -2.78 -7.59
C SER A 22 13.58 -1.27 -7.78
N PRO A 23 14.64 -0.45 -7.79
CA PRO A 23 14.52 0.99 -8.00
C PRO A 23 13.83 1.38 -9.32
N GLN A 24 13.97 0.55 -10.36
CA GLN A 24 13.32 0.77 -11.66
C GLN A 24 11.79 0.66 -11.58
N GLN A 25 11.26 -0.18 -10.68
CA GLN A 25 9.81 -0.27 -10.44
C GLN A 25 9.29 1.01 -9.81
N LEU A 26 10.01 1.60 -8.85
CA LEU A 26 9.63 2.88 -8.25
C LEU A 26 9.60 4.01 -9.29
N ILE A 27 10.64 4.11 -10.13
CA ILE A 27 10.70 5.11 -11.22
C ILE A 27 9.52 4.92 -12.18
N SER A 28 9.23 3.67 -12.56
CA SER A 28 8.13 3.35 -13.48
C SER A 28 6.78 3.68 -12.85
N CYS A 29 6.56 3.30 -11.59
CA CYS A 29 5.35 3.62 -10.83
C CYS A 29 5.11 5.13 -10.79
N PHE A 30 6.13 5.93 -10.42
CA PHE A 30 6.03 7.38 -10.39
C PHE A 30 5.65 7.97 -11.76
N ARG A 31 6.30 7.52 -12.84
CA ARG A 31 6.00 8.00 -14.20
C ARG A 31 4.57 7.70 -14.63
N VAL A 32 4.09 6.48 -14.35
CA VAL A 32 2.70 6.10 -14.66
C VAL A 32 1.73 6.95 -13.85
N THR A 33 1.98 7.16 -12.56
CA THR A 33 1.14 8.04 -11.72
C THR A 33 1.08 9.47 -12.27
N GLN A 34 2.23 10.05 -12.66
CA GLN A 34 2.28 11.37 -13.28
C GLN A 34 1.45 11.44 -14.56
N GLN A 35 1.56 10.44 -15.43
CA GLN A 35 0.76 10.37 -16.65
C GLN A 35 -0.75 10.31 -16.34
N LEU A 36 -1.17 9.47 -15.40
CA LEU A 36 -2.59 9.34 -15.04
C LEU A 36 -3.15 10.62 -14.39
N LEU A 37 -2.31 11.40 -13.69
CA LEU A 37 -2.67 12.72 -13.18
C LEU A 37 -2.86 13.73 -14.32
N GLU A 38 -1.94 13.77 -15.28
CA GLU A 38 -2.04 14.63 -16.47
C GLU A 38 -3.30 14.33 -17.29
N GLU A 39 -3.61 13.05 -17.45
CA GLU A 39 -4.81 12.55 -18.15
C GLU A 39 -6.09 12.65 -17.31
N ARG A 40 -5.99 13.07 -16.04
CA ARG A 40 -7.11 13.16 -15.07
C ARG A 40 -7.88 11.86 -14.90
N MET A 41 -7.18 10.73 -14.94
CA MET A 41 -7.77 9.39 -14.81
C MET A 41 -7.90 8.92 -13.36
N LEU A 42 -7.21 9.56 -12.42
CA LEU A 42 -7.27 9.21 -10.99
C LEU A 42 -8.39 9.99 -10.28
N SER A 43 -9.27 9.28 -9.58
CA SER A 43 -10.31 9.89 -8.72
C SER A 43 -9.80 10.19 -7.30
N ALA A 44 -8.85 9.41 -6.81
CA ALA A 44 -8.19 9.56 -5.51
C ALA A 44 -6.87 8.77 -5.49
N GLY A 45 -6.00 9.05 -4.51
CA GLY A 45 -4.78 8.29 -4.27
C GLY A 45 -4.19 8.59 -2.90
N HIS A 46 -3.63 7.57 -2.25
CA HIS A 46 -2.92 7.65 -0.98
C HIS A 46 -1.81 6.60 -0.97
N ASP A 47 -0.63 6.93 -0.48
CA ASP A 47 0.50 5.99 -0.45
C ASP A 47 0.37 4.98 0.69
N VAL A 48 1.11 3.87 0.58
CA VAL A 48 1.15 2.82 1.61
C VAL A 48 2.43 2.98 2.42
N SER A 49 2.28 3.26 3.70
CA SER A 49 3.40 3.54 4.62
C SER A 49 3.21 2.84 5.98
N ASP A 50 3.25 3.58 7.09
CA ASP A 50 3.08 3.04 8.43
C ASP A 50 1.69 2.41 8.59
N GLY A 51 1.67 1.23 9.22
CA GLY A 51 0.44 0.44 9.35
C GLY A 51 -0.02 -0.24 8.05
N GLY A 52 0.72 -0.06 6.94
CA GLY A 52 0.54 -0.78 5.68
C GLY A 52 -0.78 -0.51 4.98
N LEU A 53 -1.18 -1.43 4.10
CA LEU A 53 -2.35 -1.28 3.24
C LEU A 53 -3.63 -0.98 4.04
N LEU A 54 -3.80 -1.62 5.21
CA LEU A 54 -4.98 -1.41 6.06
C LEU A 54 -5.12 0.06 6.48
N THR A 55 -4.03 0.69 6.91
CA THR A 55 -4.07 2.07 7.40
C THR A 55 -4.35 3.04 6.26
N CYS A 56 -3.66 2.87 5.13
CA CYS A 56 -3.89 3.65 3.92
C CYS A 56 -5.38 3.61 3.47
N LEU A 57 -6.00 2.43 3.45
CA LEU A 57 -7.41 2.27 3.08
C LEU A 57 -8.35 2.95 4.08
N LEU A 58 -8.06 2.83 5.38
CA LEU A 58 -8.83 3.50 6.43
C LEU A 58 -8.71 5.03 6.31
N GLU A 59 -7.51 5.56 6.05
CA GLU A 59 -7.29 6.99 5.84
C GLU A 59 -8.06 7.52 4.62
N MET A 60 -8.07 6.76 3.52
CA MET A 60 -8.88 7.08 2.34
C MET A 60 -10.39 7.04 2.66
N ALA A 61 -10.85 6.06 3.43
CA ALA A 61 -12.25 5.90 3.81
C ALA A 61 -12.72 7.06 4.72
N ILE A 62 -11.88 7.44 5.69
CA ILE A 62 -12.12 8.58 6.59
C ILE A 62 -12.14 9.88 5.80
N ALA A 63 -11.15 10.11 4.93
CA ALA A 63 -11.09 11.31 4.09
C ALA A 63 -12.28 11.40 3.12
N GLY A 64 -12.73 10.27 2.59
CA GLY A 64 -13.91 10.17 1.74
C GLY A 64 -15.24 10.15 2.49
N ASN A 65 -15.22 10.05 3.82
CA ASN A 65 -16.39 9.83 4.68
C ASN A 65 -17.31 8.72 4.13
N CYS A 66 -16.70 7.60 3.74
CA CYS A 66 -17.37 6.46 3.11
C CYS A 66 -16.82 5.12 3.64
N GLY A 67 -17.52 4.03 3.33
CA GLY A 67 -17.02 2.67 3.53
C GLY A 67 -16.34 2.12 2.28
N MET A 68 -15.64 1.00 2.41
CA MET A 68 -15.07 0.25 1.29
C MET A 68 -15.39 -1.23 1.41
N GLU A 69 -15.69 -1.87 0.28
CA GLU A 69 -15.75 -3.31 0.14
C GLU A 69 -14.55 -3.73 -0.71
N LEU A 70 -13.73 -4.64 -0.20
CA LEU A 70 -12.45 -5.02 -0.78
C LEU A 70 -12.31 -6.53 -0.72
N ASP A 71 -11.85 -7.12 -1.82
CA ASP A 71 -11.39 -8.50 -1.86
C ASP A 71 -9.85 -8.51 -1.92
N ILE A 72 -9.24 -9.09 -0.90
CA ILE A 72 -7.77 -9.23 -0.77
C ILE A 72 -7.31 -10.69 -1.03
N SER A 73 -8.20 -11.52 -1.56
CA SER A 73 -7.88 -12.89 -1.94
C SER A 73 -6.90 -12.88 -3.12
N ASP A 74 -5.83 -13.66 -3.00
CA ASP A 74 -4.86 -13.79 -4.07
C ASP A 74 -5.37 -14.80 -5.11
N SER A 75 -5.69 -14.34 -6.31
CA SER A 75 -6.14 -15.20 -7.41
C SER A 75 -5.03 -16.12 -7.95
N ASN A 76 -3.78 -15.91 -7.54
CA ASN A 76 -2.64 -16.76 -7.90
C ASN A 76 -2.20 -17.71 -6.76
N ALA A 77 -2.90 -17.74 -5.63
CA ALA A 77 -2.67 -18.73 -4.57
C ALA A 77 -3.29 -20.10 -4.91
N SER A 78 -3.11 -20.58 -6.14
CA SER A 78 -3.18 -22.02 -6.39
C SER A 78 -1.88 -22.63 -5.89
N GLY A 79 -1.95 -23.33 -4.77
CA GLY A 79 -0.80 -24.01 -4.18
C GLY A 79 -0.16 -25.00 -5.14
N GLU A 80 1.08 -24.71 -5.52
CA GLU A 80 2.16 -25.68 -5.73
C GLU A 80 3.34 -25.28 -4.83
#